data_AF-A0A348TY51-F1
#
_entry.id   AF-A0A348TY51-F1
#
_cell.length_a   1.000
_cell.length_b   1.000
_cell.length_c   1.000
_cell.angle_alpha   90.00
_cell.angle_beta   90.00
_cell.angle_gamma   90.00
#
_symmetry.space_group_name_H-M   'P 1'
#
loop_
_entity.id
_entity.type
_entity.pdbx_description
1 polymer ?
#
loop_
_entity_poly.entity_id
_entity_poly.type
_entity_poly.pdbx_seq_one_letter_code
_entity_poly.pdbx_strand_id
1 'polypeptide(L)'
;VLQSHYVRCTLSTDIYGTEYAAVMKNIYAIAAGMCHGLGYGDNFQAVLISNAAREMRRFMKSTCEGRINIKKSAYLGDLLVTCYSQFSRNRMLGNMLGKGYTIKSAKA
;
A
#
# COMPACT_ATOMS: atom_id res chain seq x y z
N VAL A 1 -18.48 -19.07 4.17
CA VAL A 1 -17.22 -18.41 3.78
C VAL A 1 -16.70 -19.10 2.54
N LEU A 2 -16.35 -18.37 1.48
CA LEU A 2 -15.86 -18.97 0.22
C LEU A 2 -14.49 -19.63 0.45
N GLN A 3 -14.33 -20.88 -0.01
CA GLN A 3 -13.07 -21.62 0.10
C GLN A 3 -12.93 -22.60 -1.08
N SER A 4 -11.74 -22.64 -1.69
CA SER A 4 -11.31 -23.60 -2.70
C SER A 4 -9.86 -24.00 -2.46
N HIS A 5 -9.28 -24.83 -3.35
CA HIS A 5 -7.87 -25.23 -3.28
C HIS A 5 -6.91 -24.03 -3.39
N TYR A 6 -7.29 -22.96 -4.10
CA TYR A 6 -6.44 -21.80 -4.37
C TYR A 6 -6.88 -20.52 -3.64
N VAL A 7 -8.10 -20.49 -3.11
CA VAL A 7 -8.68 -19.29 -2.49
C VAL A 7 -9.20 -19.64 -1.10
N ARG A 8 -8.76 -18.88 -0.09
CA ARG A 8 -9.29 -18.97 1.28
C ARG A 8 -9.73 -17.60 1.74
N CYS A 9 -11.02 -17.41 1.92
CA CYS A 9 -11.56 -16.18 2.51
C CYS A 9 -11.50 -16.25 4.04
N THR A 10 -11.25 -15.11 4.68
CA THR A 10 -11.30 -14.97 6.13
C THR A 10 -12.29 -13.89 6.49
N LEU A 11 -13.12 -14.13 7.51
CA LEU A 11 -14.04 -13.13 8.02
C LEU A 11 -13.29 -12.16 8.93
N SER A 12 -13.58 -10.87 8.80
CA SER A 12 -13.05 -9.81 9.65
C SER A 12 -14.21 -8.95 10.12
N THR A 13 -14.21 -8.59 11.39
CA THR A 13 -15.13 -7.61 11.98
C THR A 13 -14.56 -6.19 11.94
N ASP A 14 -13.29 -6.02 11.56
CA ASP A 14 -12.61 -4.73 11.44
C ASP A 14 -12.90 -4.11 10.07
N ILE A 15 -14.07 -3.49 9.94
CA ILE A 15 -14.54 -2.83 8.71
C ILE A 15 -13.71 -1.57 8.46
N TYR A 16 -13.72 -0.64 9.41
CA TYR A 16 -13.03 0.66 9.29
C TYR A 16 -11.53 0.48 9.02
N GLY A 17 -10.87 -0.42 9.74
CA GLY A 17 -9.46 -0.62 9.54
C GLY A 17 -9.15 -1.14 8.13
N THR A 18 -9.97 -2.06 7.61
CA THR A 18 -9.79 -2.60 6.27
C THR A 18 -9.97 -1.50 5.21
N GLU A 19 -10.97 -0.63 5.37
CA GLU A 19 -11.22 0.49 4.45
C GLU A 19 -10.06 1.50 4.44
N TYR A 20 -9.60 1.93 5.62
CA TYR A 20 -8.49 2.88 5.70
C TYR A 20 -7.21 2.29 5.10
N ALA A 21 -6.91 1.02 5.36
CA ALA A 21 -5.73 0.36 4.80
C ALA A 21 -5.78 0.30 3.26
N ALA A 22 -6.96 -0.02 2.69
CA ALA A 22 -7.18 -0.07 1.25
C ALA A 22 -6.99 1.29 0.57
N VAL A 23 -7.24 2.40 1.27
CA VAL A 23 -7.00 3.76 0.78
C VAL A 23 -5.52 4.14 0.96
N MET A 24 -4.98 4.00 2.17
CA MET A 24 -3.64 4.46 2.52
C MET A 24 -2.55 3.76 1.69
N LYS A 25 -2.71 2.48 1.37
CA LYS A 25 -1.74 1.75 0.51
C LYS A 25 -1.49 2.44 -0.84
N ASN A 26 -2.51 3.11 -1.39
CA ASN A 26 -2.40 3.76 -2.69
C ASN A 26 -1.53 5.01 -2.61
N ILE A 27 -1.63 5.74 -1.50
CA ILE A 27 -0.78 6.91 -1.20
C ILE A 27 0.67 6.45 -1.08
N TYR A 28 0.92 5.39 -0.31
CA TYR A 28 2.26 4.82 -0.14
C TYR A 28 2.84 4.26 -1.44
N ALA A 29 2.00 3.70 -2.30
CA ALA A 29 2.43 3.21 -3.61
C ALA A 29 2.91 4.34 -4.53
N ILE A 30 2.32 5.53 -4.47
CA ILE A 30 2.83 6.70 -5.20
C ILE A 30 4.23 7.05 -4.71
N ALA A 31 4.45 7.13 -3.39
CA ALA A 31 5.77 7.39 -2.82
C ALA A 31 6.80 6.31 -3.23
N ALA A 32 6.43 5.03 -3.17
CA ALA A 32 7.26 3.92 -3.63
C ALA A 32 7.60 4.04 -5.12
N GLY A 33 6.62 4.43 -5.95
CA GLY A 33 6.82 4.74 -7.36
C GLY A 33 7.84 5.86 -7.56
N MET A 34 7.71 6.98 -6.83
CA MET A 34 8.64 8.11 -6.94
C MET A 34 10.06 7.70 -6.59
N CYS A 35 10.24 6.91 -5.52
CA CYS A 35 11.55 6.40 -5.12
C CYS A 35 12.19 5.58 -6.24
N HIS A 36 11.40 4.73 -6.90
CA HIS A 36 11.86 3.97 -8.05
C HIS A 36 12.19 4.87 -9.25
N GLY A 37 11.38 5.89 -9.53
CA GLY A 37 11.63 6.86 -10.59
C GLY A 37 12.91 7.68 -10.40
N LEU A 38 13.28 7.94 -9.14
CA LEU A 38 14.54 8.58 -8.74
C LEU A 38 15.75 7.64 -8.76
N GLY A 39 15.55 6.35 -9.05
CA GLY A 39 16.63 5.35 -9.11
C GLY A 39 17.05 4.78 -7.75
N TYR A 40 16.24 4.94 -6.70
CA TYR A 40 16.50 4.26 -5.43
C TYR A 40 16.24 2.76 -5.55
N GLY A 41 17.13 1.96 -4.94
CA GLY A 41 17.06 0.50 -4.97
C GLY A 41 16.11 -0.10 -3.93
N ASP A 42 15.99 -1.43 -3.97
CA ASP A 42 15.04 -2.20 -3.17
C ASP A 42 15.25 -2.05 -1.65
N ASN A 43 16.48 -1.80 -1.20
CA ASN A 43 16.79 -1.56 0.21
C ASN A 43 16.06 -0.31 0.73
N PHE A 44 16.09 0.78 -0.04
CA PHE A 44 15.37 2.00 0.34
C PHE A 44 13.87 1.78 0.31
N GLN A 45 13.37 1.07 -0.71
CA GLN A 45 11.95 0.72 -0.81
C GLN A 45 11.47 -0.13 0.37
N ALA A 46 12.28 -1.08 0.85
CA ALA A 46 11.96 -1.88 2.03
C ALA A 46 11.86 -1.03 3.31
N VAL A 47 12.76 -0.06 3.47
CA VAL A 47 12.72 0.91 4.59
C VAL A 47 11.48 1.80 4.49
N LEU A 48 11.16 2.29 3.29
CA LEU A 48 9.96 3.10 3.04
C LEU A 48 8.68 2.35 3.42
N ILE A 49 8.51 1.12 2.92
CA ILE A 49 7.30 0.32 3.19
C ILE A 49 7.19 -0.06 4.66
N SER A 50 8.32 -0.36 5.32
CA SER A 50 8.35 -0.61 6.76
C SER A 50 7.89 0.61 7.57
N ASN A 51 8.29 1.81 7.16
CA ASN A 51 7.82 3.05 7.78
C ASN A 51 6.35 3.34 7.47
N ALA A 52 5.90 3.09 6.23
CA ALA A 52 4.49 3.22 5.83
C ALA A 52 3.58 2.30 6.66
N ALA A 53 3.97 1.04 6.90
CA ALA A 53 3.23 0.13 7.75
C ALA A 53 3.15 0.63 9.21
N ARG A 54 4.23 1.25 9.73
CA ARG A 54 4.23 1.87 11.06
C ARG A 54 3.33 3.10 11.13
N GLU A 55 3.32 3.92 10.08
CA GLU A 55 2.46 5.10 9.96
C GLU A 55 0.99 4.70 9.91
N MET A 56 0.63 3.77 9.03
CA MET A 56 -0.71 3.19 8.94
C MET A 56 -1.18 2.70 10.32
N ARG A 57 -0.32 2.01 11.07
CA ARG A 57 -0.66 1.53 12.43
C ARG A 57 -0.95 2.65 13.40
N ARG A 58 -0.16 3.73 13.36
CA ARG A 58 -0.38 4.90 14.23
C ARG A 58 -1.68 5.61 13.88
N PHE A 59 -1.91 5.84 12.59
CA PHE A 59 -3.12 6.50 12.09
C PHE A 59 -4.38 5.70 12.44
N MET A 60 -4.38 4.40 12.16
CA MET A 60 -5.55 3.58 12.44
C MET A 60 -5.83 3.45 13.93
N LYS A 61 -4.78 3.41 14.77
CA LYS A 61 -4.93 3.40 16.24
C LYS A 61 -5.57 4.69 16.77
N SER A 62 -5.40 5.83 16.10
CA SER A 62 -6.04 7.09 16.50
C SER A 62 -7.45 7.27 15.95
N THR A 63 -7.75 6.67 14.79
CA THR A 63 -8.99 6.98 14.04
C THR A 63 -10.05 5.88 14.15
N CYS A 64 -9.66 4.63 14.40
CA CYS A 64 -10.61 3.51 14.46
C CYS A 64 -10.73 2.97 15.89
N GLU A 65 -11.93 2.56 16.25
CA GLU A 65 -12.20 1.83 17.49
C GLU A 65 -11.95 0.33 17.29
N GLY A 66 -11.30 -0.32 18.25
CA GLY A 66 -11.11 -1.78 18.27
C GLY A 66 -9.68 -2.29 18.09
N ARG A 67 -9.54 -3.62 18.02
CA ARG A 67 -8.24 -4.31 17.93
C ARG A 67 -7.78 -4.45 16.48
N ILE A 68 -7.10 -3.43 15.98
CA ILE A 68 -6.50 -3.42 14.64
C ILE A 68 -5.23 -4.26 14.62
N ASN A 69 -5.13 -5.15 13.62
CA ASN A 69 -3.92 -5.94 13.39
C ASN A 69 -3.39 -5.77 11.96
N ILE A 70 -2.49 -4.80 11.79
CA ILE A 70 -1.82 -4.47 10.52
C ILE A 70 -1.03 -5.65 9.94
N LYS A 71 -0.64 -6.65 10.75
CA LYS A 71 0.12 -7.80 10.26
C LYS A 71 -0.73 -8.76 9.42
N LYS A 72 -2.06 -8.63 9.43
CA LYS A 72 -2.94 -9.47 8.60
C LYS A 72 -2.71 -9.18 7.11
N SER A 73 -2.87 -10.22 6.28
CA SER A 73 -2.66 -10.14 4.83
C SER A 73 -3.50 -9.04 4.16
N ALA A 74 -4.71 -8.79 4.66
CA ALA A 74 -5.59 -7.72 4.16
C ALA A 74 -4.97 -6.31 4.23
N TYR A 75 -4.00 -6.08 5.12
CA TYR A 75 -3.34 -4.78 5.31
C TYR A 75 -1.92 -4.85 4.75
N LEU A 76 -1.07 -5.69 5.34
CA LEU A 76 0.34 -5.77 4.97
C LEU A 76 0.54 -6.43 3.60
N GLY A 77 -0.19 -7.50 3.30
CA GLY A 77 -0.08 -8.18 2.01
C GLY A 77 -0.49 -7.29 0.85
N ASP A 78 -1.61 -6.58 1.01
CA ASP A 78 -2.11 -5.65 -0.02
C ASP A 78 -1.20 -4.41 -0.17
N LEU A 79 -0.66 -3.89 0.94
CA LEU A 79 0.37 -2.83 0.91
C LEU A 79 1.60 -3.28 0.12
N LEU A 80 2.14 -4.47 0.42
CA LEU A 80 3.33 -5.01 -0.23
C LEU A 80 3.10 -5.19 -1.73
N VAL A 81 2.05 -5.91 -2.14
CA VAL A 81 1.78 -6.13 -3.57
C VAL A 81 1.56 -4.81 -4.30
N THR A 82 0.91 -3.83 -3.68
CA THR A 82 0.64 -2.53 -4.33
C THR A 82 1.91 -1.68 -4.47
N CYS A 83 2.85 -1.76 -3.51
CA CYS A 83 4.10 -0.98 -3.55
C CYS A 83 5.20 -1.65 -4.39
N TYR A 84 5.24 -2.98 -4.47
CA TYR A 84 6.24 -3.72 -5.26
C TYR A 84 5.80 -4.01 -6.70
N SER A 85 4.50 -4.20 -6.95
CA SER A 85 4.02 -4.60 -8.28
C SER A 85 4.15 -3.49 -9.31
N GLN A 86 4.69 -3.83 -10.48
CA GLN A 86 4.72 -2.93 -11.62
C GLN A 86 3.34 -2.66 -12.22
N PHE A 87 2.37 -3.54 -11.98
CA PHE A 87 0.98 -3.39 -12.44
C PHE A 87 0.16 -2.43 -11.57
N SER A 88 0.70 -1.96 -10.44
CA SER A 88 0.05 -0.96 -9.60
C SER A 88 0.01 0.39 -10.31
N ARG A 89 -1.18 0.85 -10.68
CA ARG A 89 -1.39 2.18 -11.32
C ARG A 89 -0.84 3.33 -10.47
N ASN A 90 -1.02 3.26 -9.15
CA ASN A 90 -0.50 4.29 -8.22
C ASN A 90 1.04 4.28 -8.18
N ARG A 91 1.66 3.10 -8.23
CA ARG A 91 3.12 2.99 -8.33
C ARG A 91 3.64 3.50 -9.68
N MET A 92 2.96 3.18 -10.77
CA MET A 92 3.31 3.68 -12.11
C MET A 92 3.20 5.20 -12.18
N LEU A 93 2.13 5.78 -11.65
CA LEU A 93 1.97 7.22 -11.51
C LEU A 93 3.14 7.82 -10.72
N GLY A 94 3.46 7.26 -9.54
CA GLY A 94 4.60 7.69 -8.75
C GLY A 94 5.92 7.62 -9.51
N ASN A 95 6.15 6.56 -10.28
CA ASN A 95 7.35 6.38 -11.10
C ASN A 95 7.49 7.49 -12.17
N MET A 96 6.40 7.83 -12.85
CA MET A 96 6.40 8.94 -13.81
C MET A 96 6.70 10.27 -13.11
N LEU A 97 6.10 10.52 -11.94
CA LEU A 97 6.40 11.72 -11.15
C LEU A 97 7.87 11.77 -10.70
N GLY A 98 8.44 10.64 -10.25
CA GLY A 98 9.85 10.54 -9.86
C GLY A 98 10.82 10.80 -11.02
N LYS A 99 10.40 10.50 -12.26
CA LYS A 99 11.15 10.81 -13.49
C LYS A 99 10.98 12.26 -13.96
N GLY A 100 10.17 13.08 -13.29
CA GLY A 100 9.94 14.48 -13.61
C GLY A 100 8.76 14.76 -14.55
N TYR A 101 7.93 13.77 -14.87
CA TYR A 101 6.71 14.02 -15.65
C TYR A 101 5.68 14.79 -14.84
N THR A 102 4.91 15.65 -15.52
CA THR A 102 3.78 16.33 -14.88
C THR A 102 2.64 15.35 -14.59
N ILE A 103 1.78 15.68 -13.61
CA ILE A 103 0.59 14.87 -13.29
C ILE A 103 -0.32 14.68 -14.52
N LYS A 104 -0.44 15.70 -15.39
CA LYS A 104 -1.26 15.61 -16.60
C LYS A 104 -0.68 14.59 -17.58
N SER A 105 0.63 14.61 -17.79
CA SER A 105 1.33 13.67 -18.66
C SER A 105 1.34 12.24 -18.11
N ALA A 106 1.39 12.08 -16.79
CA ALA A 106 1.43 10.77 -16.14
C ALA A 106 0.06 10.07 -15.99
N LYS A 107 -1.04 10.80 -16.27
CA LYS A 107 -2.42 10.28 -16.24
C LYS A 107 -2.97 9.94 -17.64
N ALA A 108 -2.27 10.36 -18.70
CA ALA A 108 -2.59 9.99 -20.08
C ALA A 108 -2.20 8.53 -20.32
#